data_AF-A0A948EG97-F1
#
_entry.id   AF-A0A948EG97-F1
#
_cell.length_a   1.000
_cell.length_b   1.000
_cell.length_c   1.000
_cell.angle_alpha   90.00
_cell.angle_beta   90.00
_cell.angle_gamma   90.00
#
_symmetry.space_group_name_H-M   'P 1'
#
loop_
_entity.id
_entity.type
_entity.pdbx_description
1 polymer ?
#
loop_
_entity_poly.entity_id
_entity_poly.type
_entity_poly.pdbx_seq_one_letter_code
_entity_poly.pdbx_strand_id
1 'polypeptide(L)'
;MKAKAPVKFSGMGEIRMGSPFKAGKVKVDGFDHPYLNQGDFQDRYAYDPSKQRLILVRWDPGYNFPGFYLLMLDLKKQRIFRSPTIFGCCQTMTLEEGGVVLEIFDRGNIIDKTFKLAMINQHLTHDPC
;
A
#
# COMPACT_ATOMS: atom_id res chain seq x y z
N MET A 1 -15.98 17.72 -11.19
CA MET A 1 -14.79 17.03 -10.64
C MET A 1 -15.21 16.27 -9.38
N LYS A 2 -15.30 14.94 -9.39
CA LYS A 2 -15.57 14.19 -8.15
C LYS A 2 -14.34 14.30 -7.25
N ALA A 3 -14.55 14.75 -6.02
CA ALA A 3 -13.51 14.90 -5.01
C ALA A 3 -12.74 13.58 -4.87
N LYS A 4 -11.41 13.68 -4.67
CA LYS A 4 -10.58 12.55 -4.25
C LYS A 4 -11.27 11.92 -3.03
N ALA A 5 -11.43 10.59 -2.99
CA ALA A 5 -11.82 9.93 -1.74
C ALA A 5 -10.79 10.28 -0.67
N PRO A 6 -11.14 10.93 0.45
CA PRO A 6 -10.13 11.15 1.48
C PRO A 6 -9.57 9.82 1.99
N VAL A 7 -8.25 9.69 1.99
CA VAL A 7 -7.52 8.60 2.66
C VAL A 7 -7.09 9.11 4.02
N LYS A 8 -7.47 8.41 5.09
CA LYS A 8 -7.12 8.78 6.46
C LYS A 8 -6.35 7.64 7.11
N PHE A 9 -5.18 7.95 7.65
CA PHE A 9 -4.41 7.04 8.48
C PHE A 9 -4.61 7.39 9.96
N SER A 10 -4.63 6.38 10.82
CA SER A 10 -4.84 6.57 12.25
C SER A 10 -4.15 5.48 13.07
N GLY A 11 -3.88 5.79 14.34
CA GLY A 11 -3.23 4.83 15.25
C GLY A 11 -1.84 4.42 14.77
N MET A 12 -1.08 5.36 14.18
CA MET A 12 0.25 5.08 13.65
C MET A 12 1.23 4.83 14.80
N GLY A 13 1.74 3.61 14.91
CA GLY A 13 2.79 3.21 15.85
C GLY A 13 4.06 2.81 15.11
N GLU A 14 5.20 2.86 15.79
CA GLU A 14 6.44 2.28 15.26
C GLU A 14 6.28 0.76 15.12
N ILE A 15 6.79 0.19 14.03
CA ILE A 15 6.75 -1.28 13.82
C ILE A 15 7.62 -2.00 14.86
N ARG A 16 8.72 -1.34 15.26
CA ARG A 16 9.65 -1.73 16.33
C ARG A 16 10.22 -0.46 16.94
N MET A 17 10.55 -0.49 18.24
CA MET A 17 11.10 0.68 18.93
C MET A 17 12.33 1.25 18.21
N GLY A 18 12.29 2.54 17.89
CA GLY A 18 13.34 3.25 17.17
C GLY A 18 13.28 3.13 15.64
N SER A 19 12.26 2.46 15.09
CA SER A 19 12.05 2.37 13.64
C SER A 19 11.50 3.70 13.10
N PRO A 20 12.05 4.28 12.03
CA PRO A 20 11.46 5.44 11.37
C PRO A 20 10.16 5.11 10.63
N PHE A 21 9.80 3.82 10.56
CA PHE A 21 8.66 3.32 9.82
C PHE A 21 7.47 3.02 10.73
N LYS A 22 6.29 3.49 10.30
CA LYS A 22 5.05 3.39 11.05
C LYS A 22 4.08 2.38 10.42
N ALA A 23 3.23 1.83 11.26
CA ALA A 23 2.11 0.98 10.89
C ALA A 23 0.84 1.47 11.58
N GLY A 24 -0.29 1.42 10.89
CA GLY A 24 -1.56 1.82 11.48
C GLY A 24 -2.77 1.39 10.65
N LYS A 25 -3.92 1.99 10.96
CA LYS A 25 -5.19 1.73 10.28
C LYS A 25 -5.41 2.73 9.16
N VAL A 26 -6.03 2.29 8.08
CA VAL A 26 -6.44 3.16 6.96
C VAL A 26 -7.96 3.16 6.81
N LYS A 27 -8.51 4.33 6.48
CA LYS A 27 -9.89 4.48 6.02
C LYS A 27 -9.88 5.19 4.69
N VAL A 28 -10.64 4.66 3.73
CA VAL A 28 -10.85 5.28 2.41
C VAL A 28 -12.32 5.64 2.29
N ASP A 29 -12.62 6.93 2.27
CA ASP A 29 -14.02 7.38 2.21
C ASP A 29 -14.68 6.92 0.90
N GLY A 30 -15.85 6.28 1.01
CA GLY A 30 -16.57 5.72 -0.15
C GLY A 30 -16.02 4.38 -0.66
N PHE A 31 -15.12 3.74 0.09
CA PHE A 31 -14.63 2.39 -0.17
C PHE A 31 -14.53 1.62 1.15
N ASP A 32 -15.41 0.64 1.34
CA ASP A 32 -15.40 -0.21 2.53
C ASP A 32 -15.06 -1.65 2.14
N HIS A 33 -14.06 -2.23 2.80
CA HIS A 33 -13.62 -3.59 2.53
C HIS A 33 -12.91 -4.19 3.75
N PRO A 34 -13.18 -5.46 4.11
CA PRO A 34 -12.61 -6.09 5.30
C PRO A 34 -11.08 -6.01 5.40
N TYR A 35 -10.39 -6.10 4.26
CA TYR A 35 -8.91 -6.00 4.22
C TYR A 35 -8.36 -4.64 4.68
N LEU A 36 -9.13 -3.56 4.62
CA LEU A 36 -8.70 -2.25 5.14
C LEU A 36 -8.75 -2.19 6.67
N ASN A 37 -9.59 -3.04 7.28
CA ASN A 37 -9.81 -3.06 8.73
C ASN A 37 -8.72 -3.83 9.49
N GLN A 38 -7.88 -4.60 8.79
CA GLN A 38 -6.86 -5.45 9.40
C GLN A 38 -5.61 -4.70 9.90
N GLY A 39 -5.45 -3.40 9.58
CA GLY A 39 -4.29 -2.61 10.00
C GLY A 39 -3.02 -2.86 9.20
N ASP A 40 -1.87 -2.50 9.79
CA ASP A 40 -0.52 -2.63 9.22
C ASP A 40 -0.23 -1.82 7.96
N PHE A 41 -0.96 -0.73 7.75
CA PHE A 41 -0.72 0.18 6.65
C PHE A 41 0.43 1.14 6.99
N GLN A 42 1.27 1.41 5.99
CA GLN A 42 2.12 2.59 6.02
C GLN A 42 1.28 3.81 5.68
N ASP A 43 1.66 4.98 6.19
CA ASP A 43 1.07 6.28 5.88
C ASP A 43 1.46 6.79 4.48
N ARG A 44 1.38 5.90 3.48
CA ARG A 44 1.76 6.15 2.10
C ARG A 44 0.67 5.67 1.16
N TYR A 45 0.34 6.53 0.21
CA TYR A 45 -0.65 6.22 -0.83
C TYR A 45 -0.38 7.04 -2.10
N ALA A 46 -0.87 6.53 -3.22
CA ALA A 46 -0.81 7.20 -4.51
C ALA A 46 -2.10 6.95 -5.29
N TYR A 47 -2.56 7.98 -6.01
CA TYR A 47 -3.69 7.87 -6.92
C TYR A 47 -3.19 7.72 -8.35
N ASP A 48 -3.95 6.99 -9.17
CA ASP A 48 -3.80 7.10 -10.60
C ASP A 48 -4.20 8.47 -11.15
N PRO A 49 -3.65 8.89 -12.32
CA PRO A 49 -4.00 10.19 -12.90
C PRO A 49 -5.51 10.35 -13.09
N SER A 50 -6.22 9.25 -13.37
CA SER A 50 -7.68 9.25 -13.53
C SER A 50 -8.47 9.21 -12.20
N LYS A 51 -7.77 9.03 -11.06
CA LYS A 51 -8.31 8.92 -9.69
C LYS A 51 -9.34 7.80 -9.50
N GLN A 52 -9.28 6.77 -10.34
CA GLN A 52 -10.11 5.58 -10.26
C GLN A 52 -9.44 4.45 -9.48
N ARG A 53 -8.12 4.53 -9.31
CA ARG A 53 -7.31 3.55 -8.60
C ARG A 53 -6.54 4.25 -7.49
N LEU A 54 -6.54 3.63 -6.33
CA LEU A 54 -5.77 4.04 -5.16
C LEU A 54 -4.80 2.93 -4.81
N ILE A 55 -3.53 3.27 -4.66
CA ILE A 55 -2.49 2.35 -4.22
C ILE A 55 -2.12 2.69 -2.79
N LEU A 56 -2.14 1.68 -1.94
CA LEU A 56 -1.75 1.73 -0.54
C LEU A 56 -0.55 0.80 -0.33
N VAL A 57 0.22 1.07 0.71
CA VAL A 57 1.33 0.21 1.12
C VAL A 57 0.95 -0.46 2.43
N ARG A 58 1.02 -1.80 2.48
CA ARG A 58 0.76 -2.58 3.68
C ARG A 58 1.97 -3.44 4.02
N TRP A 59 2.34 -3.48 5.30
CA TRP A 59 3.41 -4.33 5.77
C TRP A 59 3.06 -5.80 5.57
N ASP A 60 4.10 -6.58 5.28
CA ASP A 60 4.06 -8.03 5.19
C ASP A 60 5.32 -8.56 5.89
N PRO A 61 5.37 -8.43 7.23
CA PRO A 61 6.49 -8.91 8.01
C PRO A 61 6.45 -10.43 7.98
N GLY A 62 7.17 -11.04 7.03
CA GLY A 62 7.40 -12.49 7.01
C GLY A 62 8.30 -12.94 8.16
N TYR A 63 8.93 -14.12 8.01
CA TYR A 63 9.88 -14.70 8.97
C TYR A 63 11.13 -13.83 9.21
N ASN A 64 10.98 -12.71 9.92
CA ASN A 64 12.01 -11.75 10.36
C ASN A 64 12.64 -10.82 9.31
N PHE A 65 12.14 -10.79 8.07
CA PHE A 65 12.59 -9.81 7.07
C PHE A 65 11.55 -8.71 6.87
N PRO A 66 11.96 -7.42 6.83
CA PRO A 66 11.04 -6.36 6.47
C PRO A 66 10.54 -6.61 5.05
N GLY A 67 9.24 -6.51 4.88
CA GLY A 67 8.60 -6.65 3.60
C GLY A 67 7.26 -5.92 3.60
N PHE A 68 6.79 -5.58 2.42
CA PHE A 68 5.50 -4.95 2.20
C PHE A 68 4.93 -5.41 0.87
N TYR A 69 3.63 -5.22 0.66
CA TYR A 69 3.04 -5.32 -0.67
C TYR A 69 2.22 -4.07 -0.97
N LEU A 70 1.97 -3.87 -2.25
CA LEU A 70 1.09 -2.83 -2.75
C LEU A 70 -0.34 -3.38 -2.79
N LEU A 71 -1.28 -2.61 -2.25
CA LEU A 71 -2.70 -2.83 -2.40
C LEU A 71 -3.26 -1.82 -3.39
N MET A 72 -3.79 -2.29 -4.52
CA MET A 72 -4.51 -1.46 -5.47
C MET A 72 -6.01 -1.63 -5.29
N LEU A 73 -6.67 -0.55 -4.90
CA LEU A 73 -8.12 -0.45 -4.83
C LEU A 73 -8.63 0.09 -6.17
N ASP A 74 -9.43 -0.69 -6.89
CA ASP A 74 -10.25 -0.21 -7.99
C ASP A 74 -11.53 0.39 -7.40
N LEU A 75 -11.56 1.72 -7.27
CA LEU A 75 -12.63 2.46 -6.61
C LEU A 75 -13.95 2.39 -7.40
N LYS A 76 -13.86 2.21 -8.72
CA LYS A 76 -15.03 2.10 -9.59
C LYS A 76 -15.67 0.72 -9.48
N LYS A 77 -14.86 -0.34 -9.46
CA LYS A 77 -15.33 -1.73 -9.40
C LYS A 77 -15.47 -2.25 -7.96
N GLN A 78 -15.06 -1.48 -6.97
CA GLN A 78 -15.02 -1.88 -5.55
C GLN A 78 -14.23 -3.19 -5.34
N ARG A 79 -13.04 -3.26 -5.94
CA ARG A 79 -12.16 -4.45 -5.88
C ARG A 79 -10.81 -4.10 -5.29
N ILE A 80 -10.18 -5.06 -4.62
CA ILE A 80 -8.81 -4.94 -4.12
C ILE A 80 -7.92 -5.95 -4.83
N PHE A 81 -6.74 -5.49 -5.25
CA PHE A 81 -5.69 -6.32 -5.80
C PHE A 81 -4.42 -6.14 -4.98
N ARG A 82 -3.62 -7.19 -4.89
CA ARG A 82 -2.34 -7.24 -4.21
C ARG A 82 -1.21 -7.52 -5.20
N SER A 83 -0.04 -6.94 -4.92
CA SER A 83 1.23 -7.32 -5.56
C SER A 83 1.91 -8.48 -4.83
N PRO A 84 2.88 -9.16 -5.46
CA PRO A 84 3.87 -9.94 -4.71
C PRO A 84 4.51 -9.11 -3.60
N THR A 85 5.03 -9.79 -2.58
CA THR A 85 5.78 -9.17 -1.50
C THR A 85 7.08 -8.57 -2.00
N ILE A 86 7.39 -7.38 -1.52
CA ILE A 86 8.57 -6.58 -1.82
C ILE A 86 9.39 -6.53 -0.55
N PHE A 87 10.64 -6.98 -0.61
CA PHE A 87 11.54 -6.97 0.53
C PHE A 87 12.10 -5.56 0.77
N GLY A 88 12.31 -5.23 2.05
CA GLY A 88 12.73 -3.91 2.51
C GLY A 88 11.58 -3.08 3.06
N CYS A 89 11.84 -1.78 3.19
CA CYS A 89 10.87 -0.80 3.66
C CYS A 89 10.62 0.23 2.57
N CYS A 90 9.38 0.41 2.15
CA CYS A 90 9.03 1.53 1.28
C CYS A 90 9.37 2.84 2.00
N GLN A 91 10.13 3.73 1.35
CA GLN A 91 10.45 5.08 1.83
C GLN A 91 9.60 6.13 1.13
N THR A 92 9.45 5.99 -0.19
CA THR A 92 8.60 6.85 -1.00
C THR A 92 7.81 6.01 -2.00
N MET A 93 6.70 6.56 -2.46
CA MET A 93 5.88 5.96 -3.50
C MET A 93 5.31 7.05 -4.38
N THR A 94 5.62 6.97 -5.67
CA THR A 94 5.08 7.85 -6.70
C THR A 94 4.47 6.99 -7.77
N LEU A 95 3.32 7.40 -8.30
CA LEU A 95 2.75 6.73 -9.46
C LEU A 95 3.12 7.49 -10.73
N GLU A 96 3.62 6.77 -11.71
CA GLU A 96 4.04 7.26 -13.02
C GLU A 96 3.30 6.54 -14.16
N GLU A 97 3.53 6.98 -15.40
CA GLU A 97 2.99 6.30 -16.56
C GLU A 97 3.55 4.88 -16.67
N GLY A 98 2.68 3.88 -16.52
CA GLY A 98 3.02 2.46 -16.62
C GLY A 98 3.30 1.74 -15.30
N GLY A 99 3.42 2.45 -14.17
CA GLY A 99 3.75 1.79 -12.90
C GLY A 99 3.85 2.68 -11.68
N VAL A 100 4.16 2.05 -10.56
CA VAL A 100 4.51 2.68 -9.28
C VAL A 100 6.02 2.69 -9.17
N VAL A 101 6.61 3.86 -8.98
CA VAL A 101 8.02 4.00 -8.61
C VAL A 101 8.13 4.03 -7.10
N LEU A 102 8.97 3.16 -6.56
CA LEU A 102 9.23 3.01 -5.15
C LEU A 102 10.69 3.28 -4.85
N GLU A 103 10.95 4.08 -3.83
CA GLU A 103 12.23 4.09 -3.13
C GLU A 103 12.13 3.09 -1.97
N ILE A 104 13.06 2.14 -1.91
CA ILE A 104 13.06 1.04 -0.95
C ILE A 104 14.35 1.09 -0.14
N PHE A 105 14.21 1.17 1.18
CA PHE A 105 15.33 1.00 2.10
C PHE A 105 15.51 -0.48 2.46
N ASP A 106 16.69 -1.02 2.19
CA ASP A 106 17.07 -2.37 2.58
C ASP A 106 18.54 -2.44 3.03
N ARG A 107 18.76 -2.91 4.26
CA ARG A 107 20.10 -3.12 4.85
C ARG A 107 21.08 -1.94 4.68
N GLY A 108 20.60 -0.71 4.86
CA GLY A 108 21.43 0.49 4.77
C GLY A 108 21.60 1.05 3.35
N ASN A 109 20.96 0.44 2.35
CA ASN A 109 20.96 0.91 0.97
C ASN A 109 19.58 1.41 0.57
N ILE A 110 19.56 2.39 -0.33
CA ILE A 110 18.36 2.87 -1.01
C ILE A 110 18.33 2.26 -2.40
N ILE A 111 17.20 1.67 -2.76
CA ILE A 111 16.97 0.98 -4.04
C ILE A 111 15.73 1.56 -4.69
N ASP A 112 15.88 2.11 -5.89
CA ASP A 112 14.75 2.56 -6.70
C ASP A 112 14.24 1.42 -7.57
N LYS A 113 12.92 1.22 -7.57
CA LYS A 113 12.30 0.17 -8.37
C LYS A 113 10.93 0.58 -8.91
N THR A 114 10.78 0.44 -10.22
CA THR A 114 9.49 0.58 -10.89
C THR A 114 8.74 -0.76 -10.88
N PHE A 115 7.53 -0.75 -10.32
CA PHE A 115 6.59 -1.85 -10.35
C PHE A 115 5.46 -1.55 -11.35
N LYS A 116 5.33 -2.39 -12.38
CA LYS A 116 4.23 -2.24 -13.35
C LYS A 116 2.90 -2.49 -12.66
N LEU A 117 1.87 -1.70 -12.98
CA LEU A 117 0.52 -1.90 -12.42
C LEU A 117 -0.04 -3.30 -12.70
N ALA A 118 0.31 -3.89 -13.84
CA ALA A 118 -0.06 -5.26 -14.20
C ALA A 118 0.48 -6.33 -13.24
N MET A 119 1.47 -6.00 -12.41
CA MET A 119 2.01 -6.88 -11.36
C MET A 119 1.16 -6.85 -10.08
N ILE A 120 0.24 -5.89 -9.95
CA ILE A 120 -0.72 -5.81 -8.84
C ILE A 120 -2.03 -6.48 -9.30
N ASN A 121 -2.01 -7.80 -9.40
CA ASN A 121 -3.05 -8.55 -10.11
C ASN A 121 -3.73 -9.64 -9.28
N GLN A 122 -3.22 -9.95 -8.07
CA GLN A 122 -3.85 -10.93 -7.20
C GLN A 122 -5.10 -10.31 -6.60
N HIS A 123 -6.27 -10.69 -7.11
CA HIS A 123 -7.55 -10.22 -6.56
C HIS A 123 -7.75 -10.77 -5.16
N LEU A 124 -7.97 -9.88 -4.19
CA LEU A 124 -8.29 -10.26 -2.82
C LEU A 124 -9.81 -10.32 -2.68
N THR A 125 -10.35 -11.53 -2.72
CA THR A 125 -11.76 -11.79 -2.41
C THR A 125 -12.00 -11.67 -0.92
N HIS A 126 -13.23 -11.37 -0.51
CA HIS A 126 -13.65 -11.50 0.88
C HIS A 126 -13.35 -12.94 1.34
N ASP A 127 -12.27 -13.15 2.09
CA ASP A 127 -12.08 -14.35 2.87
C ASP A 127 -12.46 -14.01 4.32
N PRO A 128 -13.59 -14.52 4.81
CA PRO A 128 -13.84 -14.60 6.23
C PRO A 128 -12.96 -15.75 6.74
N CYS A 129 -11.80 -15.41 7.29
CA CYS A 129 -11.22 -16.26 8.33
C CYS A 129 -11.95 -15.93 9.64
#